data_AF-A0A0G1TXU3-F1
#
_entry.id   AF-A0A0G1TXU3-F1
#
_cell.length_a   1.000
_cell.length_b   1.000
_cell.length_c   1.000
_cell.angle_alpha   90.00
_cell.angle_beta   90.00
_cell.angle_gamma   90.00
#
_symmetry.space_group_name_H-M   'P 1'
#
loop_
_entity.id
_entity.type
_entity.pdbx_description
1 polymer ?
#
loop_
_entity_poly.entity_id
_entity_poly.type
_entity_poly.pdbx_seq_one_letter_code
_entity_poly.pdbx_strand_id
1 'polypeptide(L)'
;MKEELKTLWPILERADMLIGFNSEHFDLPLLAKYYSGDLSRIRSVDLLKEVKAVLGRRLKLDTLAEATLGKKKLGHGMESIRWWRNGEVEKVRKYCIEDVRITKELYDYARKNGVLKYFDNKKLAEISLLNAKNWENFTASTLTHTLPF
;
A
#
# COMPACT_ATOMS: atom_id res chain seq x y z
N MET A 1 -18.30 1.59 -10.43
CA MET A 1 -17.37 1.78 -9.30
C MET A 1 -17.85 1.09 -8.01
N LYS A 2 -19.01 1.41 -7.41
CA LYS A 2 -19.50 0.63 -6.23
C LYS A 2 -19.77 -0.86 -6.56
N GLU A 3 -20.24 -1.15 -7.78
CA GLU A 3 -20.44 -2.54 -8.22
C GLU A 3 -19.13 -3.36 -8.29
N GLU A 4 -17.98 -2.70 -8.49
CA GLU A 4 -16.67 -3.38 -8.53
C GLU A 4 -16.23 -3.87 -7.14
N LEU A 5 -16.85 -3.35 -6.07
CA LEU A 5 -16.59 -3.83 -4.71
C LEU A 5 -17.00 -5.29 -4.53
N LYS A 6 -18.10 -5.72 -5.17
CA LYS A 6 -18.54 -7.13 -5.14
C LYS A 6 -17.48 -8.08 -5.70
N THR A 7 -16.71 -7.63 -6.68
CA THR A 7 -15.59 -8.40 -7.25
C THR A 7 -14.32 -8.32 -6.42
N LEU A 8 -14.14 -7.25 -5.64
CA LEU A 8 -12.98 -7.05 -4.77
C LEU A 8 -13.02 -7.94 -3.52
N TRP A 9 -14.18 -8.13 -2.92
CA TRP A 9 -14.31 -8.86 -1.64
C TRP A 9 -13.71 -10.27 -1.67
N PRO A 10 -14.04 -11.13 -2.67
CA PRO A 10 -13.47 -12.47 -2.71
C PRO A 10 -11.95 -12.47 -2.95
N ILE A 11 -11.39 -11.40 -3.52
CA ILE A 11 -9.94 -11.25 -3.67
C ILE A 11 -9.29 -10.94 -2.32
N LEU A 12 -9.86 -10.00 -1.56
CA LEU A 12 -9.36 -9.64 -0.23
C LEU A 12 -9.49 -10.80 0.77
N GLU A 13 -10.62 -11.51 0.75
CA GLU A 13 -10.88 -12.65 1.65
C GLU A 13 -9.91 -13.82 1.43
N ARG A 14 -9.39 -13.99 0.21
CA ARG A 14 -8.40 -15.03 -0.13
C ARG A 14 -6.95 -14.57 -0.01
N ALA A 15 -6.71 -13.28 0.22
CA ALA A 15 -5.36 -12.76 0.31
C ALA A 15 -4.74 -13.12 1.67
N ASP A 16 -3.57 -13.76 1.66
CA ASP A 16 -2.82 -14.02 2.88
C ASP A 16 -2.31 -12.73 3.55
N MET A 17 -2.11 -11.68 2.74
CA MET A 17 -1.60 -10.40 3.18
C MET A 17 -1.97 -9.26 2.22
N LEU A 18 -2.22 -8.07 2.76
CA LEU A 18 -2.40 -6.83 2.03
C LEU A 18 -1.14 -5.97 2.14
N ILE A 19 -0.64 -5.49 1.01
CA ILE A 19 0.48 -4.56 0.95
C ILE A 19 -0.07 -3.20 0.53
N GLY A 20 0.28 -2.15 1.26
CA GLY A 20 -0.24 -0.82 1.00
C GLY A 20 0.69 0.31 1.43
N PHE A 21 0.26 1.53 1.14
CA PHE A 21 0.95 2.75 1.55
C PHE A 21 -0.06 3.69 2.21
N ASN A 22 0.02 3.83 3.54
CA ASN A 22 -0.99 4.49 4.37
C ASN A 22 -2.37 3.79 4.38
N SER A 23 -2.43 2.54 3.95
CA SER A 23 -3.68 1.80 3.80
C SER A 23 -4.33 1.40 5.11
N GLU A 24 -3.55 1.16 6.17
CA GLU A 24 -4.12 0.90 7.50
C GLU A 24 -4.91 2.10 8.04
N HIS A 25 -4.51 3.32 7.66
CA HIS A 25 -5.10 4.56 8.16
C HIS A 25 -6.12 5.20 7.21
N PHE A 26 -6.16 4.77 5.94
CA PHE A 26 -7.00 5.38 4.92
C PHE A 26 -7.86 4.36 4.17
N ASP A 27 -7.23 3.47 3.40
CA ASP A 27 -7.94 2.54 2.51
C ASP A 27 -8.81 1.54 3.28
N LEU A 28 -8.24 0.86 4.29
CA LEU A 28 -8.96 -0.15 5.06
C LEU A 28 -10.15 0.44 5.85
N PRO A 29 -10.00 1.56 6.61
CA PRO A 29 -11.14 2.19 7.26
C PRO A 29 -12.21 2.70 6.29
N LEU A 30 -11.82 3.11 5.08
CA LEU A 30 -12.77 3.54 4.05
C LEU A 30 -13.55 2.36 3.49
N LEU A 31 -12.87 1.26 3.14
CA LEU A 31 -13.48 0.04 2.61
C LEU A 31 -14.36 -0.66 3.65
N ALA A 32 -13.98 -0.62 4.93
CA ALA A 32 -14.76 -1.19 6.02
C ALA A 32 -16.18 -0.60 6.13
N LYS A 33 -16.42 0.62 5.63
CA LYS A 33 -17.78 1.20 5.56
C LYS A 33 -18.70 0.50 4.57
N TYR A 34 -18.14 -0.27 3.64
CA TYR A 34 -18.85 -0.95 2.56
C TYR A 34 -18.75 -2.47 2.64
N TYR A 35 -17.92 -3.00 3.55
CA TYR A 35 -17.67 -4.42 3.71
C TYR A 35 -18.41 -4.94 4.95
N SER A 36 -19.08 -6.08 4.82
CA SER A 36 -19.88 -6.68 5.91
C SER A 36 -19.05 -7.46 6.92
N GLY A 37 -17.83 -7.87 6.54
CA GLY A 37 -16.90 -8.58 7.43
C GLY A 37 -15.90 -7.64 8.11
N ASP A 38 -14.84 -8.23 8.66
CA ASP A 38 -13.78 -7.51 9.36
C ASP A 38 -12.46 -7.56 8.58
N LEU A 39 -12.14 -6.47 7.87
CA LEU A 39 -10.91 -6.35 7.08
C LEU A 39 -9.65 -6.28 7.96
N SER A 40 -9.77 -5.95 9.26
CA SER A 40 -8.61 -5.84 10.16
C SER A 40 -7.98 -7.19 10.46
N ARG A 41 -8.70 -8.29 10.19
CA ARG A 41 -8.22 -9.66 10.33
C ARG A 41 -7.23 -10.06 9.24
N ILE A 42 -7.25 -9.38 8.10
CA ILE A 42 -6.31 -9.64 7.02
C ILE A 42 -4.98 -9.00 7.42
N ARG A 43 -3.91 -9.79 7.46
CA ARG A 43 -2.57 -9.28 7.75
C ARG A 43 -2.24 -8.19 6.74
N SER A 44 -1.64 -7.09 7.20
CA SER A 44 -1.22 -6.02 6.31
C SER A 44 0.19 -5.54 6.60
N VAL A 45 0.87 -5.08 5.54
CA VAL A 45 2.14 -4.37 5.59
C VAL A 45 1.90 -2.98 5.01
N ASP A 46 1.94 -1.97 5.87
CA ASP A 46 1.85 -0.57 5.48
C ASP A 46 3.25 0.05 5.43
N LEU A 47 3.77 0.28 4.22
CA LEU A 47 5.12 0.81 4.04
C LEU A 47 5.32 2.18 4.70
N LEU A 48 4.27 3.00 4.80
CA LEU A 48 4.40 4.31 5.45
C LEU A 48 4.53 4.15 6.97
N LYS A 49 3.86 3.17 7.57
CA LYS A 49 3.99 2.84 8.98
C LYS A 49 5.40 2.34 9.29
N GLU A 50 5.93 1.46 8.45
CA GLU A 50 7.30 0.93 8.57
C GLU A 50 8.35 2.05 8.47
N VAL A 51 8.21 2.93 7.49
CA VAL A 51 9.07 4.13 7.34
C VAL A 51 8.95 5.06 8.54
N LYS A 52 7.73 5.33 9.02
CA LYS A 52 7.50 6.20 10.18
C LYS A 52 8.09 5.61 11.45
N ALA A 53 8.06 4.28 11.63
CA ALA A 53 8.62 3.62 12.80
C ALA A 53 10.14 3.83 12.91
N VAL A 54 10.84 3.90 11.77
CA VAL A 54 12.30 4.12 11.74
C VAL A 54 12.67 5.60 11.76
N LEU A 55 12.01 6.43 10.96
CA LEU A 55 12.37 7.85 10.81
C LEU A 55 11.67 8.79 11.79
N GLY A 56 10.65 8.33 12.53
CA GLY A 56 9.81 9.16 13.39
C GLY A 56 8.88 10.14 12.64
N ARG A 57 8.95 10.19 11.31
CA ARG A 57 8.13 11.07 10.45
C ARG A 57 7.63 10.36 9.20
N ARG A 58 6.60 10.92 8.58
CA ARG A 58 6.00 10.41 7.34
C ARG A 58 6.79 10.90 6.12
N LEU A 59 6.95 10.05 5.13
CA LEU A 59 7.45 10.40 3.80
C LEU A 59 6.36 10.21 2.74
N LYS A 60 6.48 10.91 1.61
CA LYS A 60 5.60 10.70 0.47
C LYS A 60 6.07 9.48 -0.32
N LEU A 61 5.12 8.75 -0.92
CA LEU A 61 5.40 7.62 -1.80
C LEU A 61 6.39 8.02 -2.91
N ASP A 62 6.14 9.16 -3.55
CA ASP A 62 6.96 9.70 -4.64
C ASP A 62 8.43 9.90 -4.23
N THR A 63 8.68 10.37 -3.01
CA THR A 63 10.04 10.58 -2.51
C THR A 63 10.78 9.25 -2.33
N LEU A 64 10.09 8.22 -1.86
CA LEU A 64 10.66 6.89 -1.72
C LEU A 64 10.88 6.24 -3.09
N ALA A 65 9.91 6.39 -4.00
CA ALA A 65 9.99 5.87 -5.36
C ALA A 65 11.15 6.49 -6.15
N GLU A 66 11.33 7.80 -6.07
CA GLU A 66 12.42 8.50 -6.75
C GLU A 66 13.78 8.08 -6.20
N ALA A 67 13.94 8.08 -4.87
CA ALA A 67 15.22 7.76 -4.25
C ALA A 67 15.59 6.27 -4.31
N THR A 68 14.60 5.37 -4.25
CA THR A 68 14.84 3.92 -4.21
C THR A 68 14.85 3.30 -5.60
N LEU A 69 13.90 3.68 -6.45
CA LEU A 69 13.68 3.04 -7.76
C LEU A 69 14.12 3.91 -8.93
N GLY A 70 14.50 5.18 -8.69
CA GLY A 70 14.81 6.14 -9.76
C GLY A 70 13.58 6.55 -10.57
N LYS A 71 12.37 6.26 -10.07
CA LYS A 71 11.11 6.52 -10.79
C LYS A 71 10.48 7.82 -10.30
N LYS A 72 10.14 8.70 -11.23
CA LYS A 72 9.29 9.86 -10.97
C LYS A 72 7.85 9.52 -11.32
N LYS A 73 6.94 9.85 -10.41
CA LYS A 73 5.51 9.64 -10.61
C LYS A 73 4.98 10.55 -11.71
N LEU A 74 4.00 10.05 -12.46
CA LEU A 74 3.39 10.73 -13.60
C LEU A 74 2.40 11.86 -13.24
N GLY A 75 2.07 12.07 -11.96
CA GLY A 75 1.13 13.12 -11.53
C GLY A 75 1.02 13.29 -10.02
N HIS A 76 0.32 14.34 -9.59
CA HIS A 76 0.14 14.67 -8.17
C HIS A 76 -1.28 14.34 -7.68
N GLY A 77 -1.43 14.03 -6.38
CA GLY A 77 -2.74 13.67 -5.80
C GLY A 77 -3.82 14.72 -6.02
N MET A 78 -3.45 16.01 -6.10
CA MET A 78 -4.36 17.11 -6.41
C MET A 78 -4.95 17.05 -7.83
N GLU A 79 -4.22 16.50 -8.80
CA GLU A 79 -4.71 16.37 -10.18
C GLU A 79 -5.78 15.29 -10.29
N SER A 80 -5.65 14.20 -9.52
CA SER A 80 -6.62 13.11 -9.52
C SER A 80 -8.04 13.58 -9.15
N ILE A 81 -8.15 14.53 -8.21
CA ILE A 81 -9.44 15.12 -7.81
C ILE A 81 -10.03 15.95 -8.96
N ARG A 82 -9.19 16.70 -9.68
CA ARG A 82 -9.62 17.49 -10.83
C ARG A 82 -10.10 16.59 -11.97
N TRP A 83 -9.34 15.55 -12.32
CA TRP A 83 -9.74 14.56 -13.33
C TRP A 83 -11.06 13.88 -12.96
N TRP A 84 -11.23 13.51 -11.69
CA TRP A 84 -12.49 12.93 -11.21
C TRP A 84 -13.67 13.88 -11.41
N ARG A 85 -13.53 15.16 -11.01
CA ARG A 85 -14.57 16.18 -11.20
C ARG A 85 -14.90 16.45 -12.66
N ASN A 86 -13.92 16.30 -13.55
CA ASN A 86 -14.06 16.47 -14.98
C ASN A 86 -14.60 15.21 -15.71
N GLY A 87 -14.86 14.11 -14.99
CA GLY A 87 -15.27 12.84 -15.62
C GLY A 87 -14.13 12.09 -16.32
N GLU A 88 -12.87 12.50 -16.13
CA GLU A 88 -11.68 11.88 -16.70
C GLU A 88 -11.26 10.61 -15.92
N VAL A 89 -12.20 9.69 -15.75
CA VAL A 89 -12.08 8.50 -14.89
C VAL A 89 -10.87 7.63 -15.26
N GLU A 90 -10.57 7.49 -16.55
CA GLU A 90 -9.45 6.66 -17.01
C GLU A 90 -8.09 7.21 -16.56
N LYS A 91 -7.93 8.53 -16.44
CA LYS A 91 -6.72 9.14 -15.89
C LYS A 91 -6.57 8.83 -14.41
N VAL A 92 -7.66 8.91 -13.66
CA VAL A 92 -7.69 8.54 -12.23
C VAL A 92 -7.34 7.06 -12.05
N ARG A 93 -7.92 6.17 -12.87
CA ARG A 93 -7.62 4.73 -12.83
C ARG A 93 -6.14 4.45 -13.10
N LYS A 94 -5.57 5.03 -14.16
CA LYS A 94 -4.14 4.88 -14.49
C LYS A 94 -3.23 5.37 -13.37
N TYR A 95 -3.58 6.51 -12.77
CA TYR A 95 -2.87 7.07 -11.63
C TYR A 95 -2.89 6.12 -10.42
N CYS A 96 -4.05 5.59 -10.05
CA CYS A 96 -4.17 4.65 -8.93
C CYS A 96 -3.40 3.34 -9.19
N ILE A 97 -3.45 2.81 -10.42
CA ILE A 97 -2.72 1.59 -10.79
C ILE A 97 -1.20 1.80 -10.67
N GLU A 98 -0.70 2.97 -11.09
CA GLU A 98 0.72 3.29 -10.97
C GLU A 98 1.17 3.38 -9.51
N ASP A 99 0.34 3.94 -8.63
CA ASP A 99 0.63 3.98 -7.18
C ASP A 99 0.71 2.57 -6.56
N VAL A 100 -0.19 1.67 -6.96
CA VAL A 100 -0.15 0.27 -6.53
C VAL A 100 1.12 -0.42 -7.06
N ARG A 101 1.50 -0.17 -8.32
CA ARG A 101 2.72 -0.72 -8.92
C ARG A 101 3.98 -0.25 -8.19
N ILE A 102 4.10 1.05 -7.94
CA ILE A 102 5.23 1.64 -7.20
C ILE A 102 5.29 1.07 -5.79
N THR A 103 4.15 0.96 -5.11
CA THR A 103 4.07 0.39 -3.76
C THR A 103 4.60 -1.05 -3.74
N LYS A 104 4.20 -1.88 -4.71
CA LYS A 104 4.69 -3.25 -4.85
C LYS A 104 6.21 -3.28 -5.09
N GLU A 105 6.71 -2.47 -6.01
CA GLU A 105 8.15 -2.43 -6.30
C GLU A 105 8.99 -1.97 -5.11
N LEU A 106 8.51 -1.00 -4.33
CA LEU A 106 9.15 -0.58 -3.08
C LEU A 106 9.15 -1.71 -2.05
N TYR A 107 8.02 -2.40 -1.90
CA TYR A 107 7.93 -3.56 -1.01
C TYR A 107 8.93 -4.65 -1.41
N ASP A 108 8.98 -5.02 -2.69
CA ASP A 108 9.89 -6.03 -3.20
C ASP A 108 11.36 -5.62 -2.98
N TYR A 109 11.68 -4.35 -3.23
CA TYR A 109 13.01 -3.79 -2.98
C TYR A 109 13.37 -3.84 -1.48
N ALA A 110 12.47 -3.39 -0.62
CA ALA A 110 12.67 -3.39 0.84
C ALA A 110 12.89 -4.82 1.35
N ARG A 111 12.09 -5.78 0.90
CA ARG A 111 12.23 -7.19 1.27
C ARG A 111 13.58 -7.77 0.84
N LYS A 112 13.99 -7.48 -0.40
CA LYS A 112 15.24 -8.00 -0.96
C LYS A 112 16.48 -7.39 -0.30
N ASN A 113 16.47 -6.07 -0.08
CA ASN A 113 17.66 -5.32 0.34
C ASN A 113 17.68 -4.99 1.83
N GLY A 114 16.56 -5.11 2.53
CA GLY A 114 16.40 -4.70 3.93
C GLY A 114 16.41 -3.19 4.14
N VAL A 115 16.32 -2.39 3.08
CA VAL A 115 16.37 -0.93 3.12
C VAL A 115 15.43 -0.29 2.11
N LEU A 116 14.98 0.92 2.41
CA LEU A 116 14.45 1.88 1.43
C LEU A 116 15.32 3.14 1.40
N LYS A 117 15.24 3.93 0.34
CA LYS A 117 16.01 5.16 0.20
C LYS A 117 15.11 6.38 0.18
N TYR A 118 15.62 7.50 0.65
CA TYR A 118 14.97 8.81 0.57
C TYR A 118 16.03 9.90 0.43
N PHE A 119 15.60 11.10 0.01
CA PHE A 119 16.46 12.27 0.02
C PHE A 119 16.31 13.05 1.32
N ASP A 120 17.40 13.20 2.06
CA ASP A 120 17.51 14.10 3.21
C ASP A 120 18.36 15.31 2.82
N ASN A 121 17.75 16.49 2.74
CA ASN A 121 18.42 17.72 2.29
C ASN A 121 19.26 17.52 1.00
N LYS A 122 18.68 16.84 -0.01
CA LYS A 122 19.29 16.47 -1.30
C LYS A 122 20.39 15.41 -1.25
N LYS A 123 20.73 14.89 -0.06
CA LYS A 123 21.62 13.74 0.07
C LYS A 123 20.80 12.46 0.10
N LEU A 124 21.27 11.42 -0.58
CA LEU A 124 20.65 10.11 -0.51
C LEU A 124 20.92 9.50 0.86
N ALA A 125 19.86 9.08 1.54
CA ALA A 125 19.90 8.42 2.82
C ALA A 125 19.09 7.11 2.77
N GLU A 126 19.41 6.18 3.67
CA GLU A 126 18.78 4.86 3.73
C GLU A 126 17.96 4.71 5.01
N ILE A 127 16.85 3.98 4.89
CA ILE A 127 15.91 3.62 5.95
C ILE A 127 16.08 2.12 6.16
N SER A 128 16.63 1.72 7.29
CA SER A 128 16.85 0.31 7.61
C SER A 128 15.54 -0.36 8.00
N LEU A 129 15.05 -1.27 7.16
CA LEU A 129 13.83 -2.08 7.37
C LEU A 129 14.24 -3.53 7.62
N LEU A 130 14.91 -3.79 8.74
CA LEU A 130 15.47 -5.10 9.06
C LEU A 130 14.40 -6.20 9.17
N ASN A 131 13.17 -5.82 9.56
CA ASN A 131 12.02 -6.70 9.61
C ASN A 131 11.44 -7.05 8.23
N ALA A 132 11.82 -6.35 7.16
CA ALA A 132 11.22 -6.54 5.83
C ALA A 132 11.39 -7.97 5.28
N LYS A 133 12.49 -8.63 5.63
CA LYS A 133 12.74 -10.04 5.26
C LYS A 133 11.71 -11.01 5.85
N ASN A 134 11.06 -10.62 6.95
CA ASN A 134 10.13 -11.46 7.71
C ASN A 134 8.66 -11.10 7.46
N TRP A 135 8.35 -10.14 6.57
CA TRP A 135 6.98 -9.73 6.29
C TRP A 135 6.09 -10.89 5.78
N GLU A 136 6.68 -11.84 5.06
CA GLU A 136 5.99 -13.05 4.56
C GLU A 136 6.21 -14.29 5.43
N ASN A 137 6.78 -14.15 6.62
CA ASN A 137 6.83 -15.26 7.54
C ASN A 137 5.42 -15.42 8.12
N PHE A 138 4.62 -16.28 7.51
CA PHE A 138 3.29 -16.64 7.98
C PHE A 138 3.45 -17.58 9.18
N THR A 139 3.22 -17.09 10.40
CA THR A 139 2.86 -18.00 11.48
C THR A 139 1.48 -18.52 11.15
N ALA A 140 1.34 -19.82 10.92
CA ALA A 140 0.07 -20.47 10.64
C ALA A 140 -0.90 -20.19 11.81
N SER A 141 -1.71 -19.12 11.69
CA SER A 141 -2.91 -18.98 12.49
C SER A 141 -3.98 -19.76 11.75
N THR A 142 -4.36 -20.90 12.31
CA THR A 142 -5.52 -21.68 11.90
C THR A 142 -6.75 -20.76 11.95
N LEU A 143 -7.11 -20.14 10.83
CA LEU A 143 -8.39 -19.46 10.72
C LEU A 143 -9.43 -20.57 10.68
N THR A 144 -10.13 -20.78 11.80
CA THR A 144 -11.24 -21.72 11.89
C THR A 144 -12.26 -21.31 10.83
N HIS A 145 -12.34 -22.08 9.74
CA HIS A 145 -13.37 -21.90 8.72
C HIS A 145 -14.73 -22.07 9.41
N THR A 146 -15.55 -21.02 9.42
CA THR A 146 -16.96 -21.14 9.80
C THR A 146 -17.65 -22.03 8.77
N LEU A 147 -18.23 -23.13 9.24
CA LEU A 147 -19.01 -24.06 8.42
C LEU A 147 -20.24 -23.34 7.83
N PRO A 148 -20.67 -23.71 6.61
CA PRO A 148 -21.94 -23.25 6.08
C PRO A 148 -23.09 -23.85 6.90
N PHE A 149 -24.02 -23.00 7.34
CA PHE A 149 -25.33 -23.42 7.84
C PHE A 149 -26.24 -23.78 6.67
#